data_AF-A0A4Q4NIK0-F1
#
_entry.id   AF-A0A4Q4NIK0-F1
#
_cell.length_a   1.000
_cell.length_b   1.000
_cell.length_c   1.000
_cell.angle_alpha   90.00
_cell.angle_beta   90.00
_cell.angle_gamma   90.00
#
_symmetry.space_group_name_H-M   'P 1'
#
loop_
_entity.id
_entity.type
_entity.pdbx_description
1 polymer ?
#
loop_
_entity_poly.entity_id
_entity_poly.type
_entity_poly.pdbx_seq_one_letter_code
_entity_poly.pdbx_strand_id
1 'polypeptide(L)'
;MAFLFRNKQKNNLELTRSIKELTLRLGQEDRPNPKLEEGLALDLQQMKVRLQGTPDTEVNPEAVFQLLTNILNEDLLYALAINIHKLPFESRKDAQVIFSTAFRYKPAGQATPQVLEHVVAYRPDIIIALCRGYDRRESAMPCGGILREALKYDAIAALLLYDEPMEDGKTLDLGNVNPDLPSSGNGVFWKFFDWIDKGAFEVSADAFNTFREILTKHKPLVATFLQTNFDTFFTKYNSMLIQSESYVTKRQSIKLLGEILLDRANYNVMTQYVDSGEHLKIIMKLLRDDRKMINYEGFHVFKVFVANPNKSVAVQRILISNRDKLLRFLPSFLDDRTEDEQFIDEKSFLIRQIEQLPPAPVMPPAAQ
;
A
#
# COMPACT_ATOMS: atom_id res chain seq x y z
N MET A 1 -12.24 -49.75 -32.40
CA MET A 1 -12.26 -48.32 -32.75
C MET A 1 -11.95 -47.51 -31.50
N ALA A 2 -10.68 -47.20 -31.25
CA ALA A 2 -10.27 -46.26 -30.21
C ALA A 2 -10.11 -44.89 -30.88
N PHE A 3 -11.15 -44.06 -30.77
CA PHE A 3 -11.11 -42.70 -31.33
C PHE A 3 -10.13 -41.86 -30.52
N LEU A 4 -9.14 -41.34 -31.23
CA LEU A 4 -8.14 -40.37 -30.83
C LEU A 4 -8.80 -39.09 -30.29
N PHE A 5 -8.96 -38.95 -28.98
CA PHE A 5 -9.13 -37.64 -28.35
C PHE A 5 -7.75 -36.98 -28.19
N ARG A 6 -7.17 -36.53 -29.31
CA ARG A 6 -6.14 -35.48 -29.25
C ARG A 6 -6.89 -34.20 -28.89
N ASN A 7 -6.80 -33.74 -27.65
CA ASN A 7 -7.32 -32.43 -27.26
C ASN A 7 -6.73 -31.39 -28.23
N LYS A 8 -7.58 -30.78 -29.06
CA LYS A 8 -7.17 -29.74 -30.01
C LYS A 8 -6.54 -28.59 -29.21
N GLN A 9 -5.32 -28.20 -29.57
CA GLN A 9 -4.62 -27.14 -28.87
C GLN A 9 -5.39 -25.82 -29.07
N LYS A 10 -5.90 -25.25 -27.97
CA LYS A 10 -6.69 -24.02 -27.98
C LYS A 10 -5.88 -22.88 -28.60
N ASN A 11 -6.45 -22.13 -29.53
CA ASN A 11 -5.82 -20.87 -29.97
C ASN A 11 -5.87 -19.81 -28.83
N ASN A 12 -5.27 -18.63 -29.02
CA ASN A 12 -5.20 -17.61 -27.96
C ASN A 12 -6.57 -17.11 -27.50
N LEU A 13 -7.52 -16.96 -28.42
CA LEU A 13 -8.87 -16.49 -28.11
C LEU A 13 -9.69 -17.57 -27.40
N GLU A 14 -9.65 -18.80 -27.90
CA GLU A 14 -10.29 -19.98 -27.28
C GLU A 14 -9.75 -20.22 -25.87
N LEU A 15 -8.45 -20.08 -25.65
CA LEU A 15 -7.82 -20.20 -24.34
C LEU A 15 -8.35 -19.11 -23.39
N THR A 16 -8.39 -17.86 -23.83
CA THR A 16 -8.87 -16.72 -23.03
C THR A 16 -10.33 -16.91 -22.62
N ARG A 17 -11.19 -17.30 -23.56
CA ARG A 17 -12.61 -17.59 -23.31
C ARG A 17 -12.80 -18.76 -22.35
N SER A 18 -12.02 -19.83 -22.53
CA SER A 18 -12.05 -21.00 -21.67
C SER A 18 -11.69 -20.64 -20.22
N ILE A 19 -10.62 -19.89 -20.00
CA ILE A 19 -10.23 -19.44 -18.65
C ILE A 19 -11.35 -18.59 -18.04
N LYS A 20 -11.93 -17.65 -18.80
CA LYS A 20 -13.03 -16.81 -18.31
C LYS A 20 -14.23 -17.65 -17.91
N GLU A 21 -14.69 -18.55 -18.77
CA GLU A 21 -15.86 -19.41 -18.51
C GLU A 21 -15.63 -20.29 -17.27
N LEU A 22 -14.48 -20.97 -17.20
CA LEU A 22 -14.13 -21.81 -16.05
C LEU A 22 -14.02 -20.99 -14.77
N THR A 23 -13.41 -19.80 -14.82
CA THR A 23 -13.31 -18.88 -13.66
C THR A 23 -14.67 -18.46 -13.15
N LEU A 24 -15.58 -18.04 -14.04
CA LEU A 24 -16.93 -17.61 -13.66
C LEU A 24 -17.77 -18.76 -13.11
N ARG A 25 -17.64 -19.95 -13.70
CA ARG A 25 -18.29 -21.17 -13.21
C ARG A 25 -17.76 -21.58 -11.83
N LEU A 26 -16.45 -21.50 -11.60
CA LEU A 26 -15.86 -21.74 -10.28
C LEU A 26 -16.39 -20.76 -9.23
N GLY A 27 -16.61 -19.50 -9.62
CA GLY A 27 -17.19 -18.47 -8.74
C GLY A 27 -18.61 -18.81 -8.25
N GLN A 28 -19.37 -19.57 -9.03
CA GLN A 28 -20.74 -20.01 -8.70
C GLN A 28 -20.78 -21.31 -7.88
N GLU A 29 -19.67 -22.03 -7.77
CA GLU A 29 -19.60 -23.28 -7.04
C GLU A 29 -19.40 -23.03 -5.54
N ASP A 30 -20.24 -23.66 -4.73
CA ASP A 30 -20.14 -23.67 -3.27
C ASP A 30 -19.16 -24.72 -2.75
N ARG A 31 -18.89 -25.75 -3.56
CA ARG A 31 -18.03 -26.88 -3.21
C ARG A 31 -16.85 -27.00 -4.18
N PRO A 32 -15.70 -27.53 -3.74
CA PRO A 32 -14.58 -27.81 -4.63
C PRO A 32 -15.01 -28.73 -5.77
N ASN A 33 -14.62 -28.38 -7.00
CA ASN A 33 -14.91 -29.16 -8.20
C ASN A 33 -13.59 -29.52 -8.90
N PRO A 34 -12.98 -30.67 -8.56
CA PRO A 34 -11.64 -31.02 -9.01
C PRO A 34 -11.47 -31.03 -10.53
N LYS A 35 -12.51 -31.43 -11.28
CA LYS A 35 -12.47 -31.45 -12.74
C LYS A 35 -12.39 -30.04 -13.33
N LEU A 36 -13.13 -29.11 -12.73
CA LEU A 36 -13.14 -27.71 -13.17
C LEU A 36 -11.84 -27.03 -12.78
N GLU A 37 -11.37 -27.26 -11.55
CA GLU A 37 -10.11 -26.73 -11.03
C GLU A 37 -8.91 -27.21 -11.85
N GLU A 38 -8.84 -28.50 -12.20
CA GLU A 38 -7.78 -29.07 -13.03
C GLU A 38 -7.78 -28.46 -14.44
N GLY A 39 -8.95 -28.34 -15.07
CA GLY A 39 -9.08 -27.70 -16.39
C GLY A 39 -8.63 -26.24 -16.38
N LEU A 40 -9.02 -25.49 -15.35
CA LEU A 40 -8.64 -24.08 -15.19
C LEU A 40 -7.14 -23.93 -14.91
N ALA A 41 -6.58 -24.80 -14.06
CA ALA A 41 -5.15 -24.80 -13.77
C ALA A 41 -4.30 -25.05 -15.03
N LEU A 42 -4.67 -26.03 -15.85
CA LEU A 42 -4.00 -26.32 -17.12
C LEU A 42 -4.07 -25.13 -18.09
N ASP A 43 -5.23 -24.49 -18.21
CA ASP A 43 -5.40 -23.34 -19.11
C ASP A 43 -4.61 -22.11 -18.61
N LEU A 44 -4.62 -21.82 -17.30
CA LEU A 44 -3.84 -20.73 -16.70
C LEU A 44 -2.34 -20.97 -16.87
N GLN A 45 -1.88 -22.19 -16.63
CA GLN A 45 -0.48 -22.55 -16.84
C GLN A 45 -0.09 -22.38 -18.32
N GLN A 46 -0.95 -22.79 -19.25
CA GLN A 46 -0.72 -22.60 -20.67
C GLN A 46 -0.65 -21.12 -21.05
N MET A 47 -1.54 -20.29 -20.52
CA MET A 47 -1.53 -18.84 -20.76
C MET A 47 -0.26 -18.19 -20.20
N LYS A 48 0.15 -18.56 -18.98
CA LYS A 48 1.41 -18.11 -18.37
C LYS A 48 2.61 -18.41 -19.27
N VAL A 49 2.73 -19.65 -19.75
CA VAL A 49 3.82 -20.06 -20.64
C VAL A 49 3.80 -19.27 -21.96
N ARG A 50 2.62 -18.97 -22.53
CA ARG A 50 2.52 -18.14 -23.74
C ARG A 50 2.91 -16.68 -23.51
N LEU A 51 2.78 -16.18 -22.29
CA LEU A 51 3.13 -14.80 -21.93
C LEU A 51 4.60 -14.61 -21.53
N GLN A 52 5.21 -15.61 -20.90
CA GLN A 52 6.58 -15.49 -20.36
C GLN A 52 7.62 -16.37 -21.04
N GLY A 53 7.18 -17.41 -21.75
CA GLY A 53 8.06 -18.42 -22.30
C GLY A 53 8.46 -19.47 -21.28
N THR A 54 9.46 -20.25 -21.64
CA THR A 54 10.12 -21.23 -20.78
C THR A 54 11.61 -20.89 -20.70
N PRO A 55 12.39 -21.50 -19.79
CA PRO A 55 13.84 -21.31 -19.76
C PRO A 55 14.53 -21.58 -21.11
N ASP A 56 13.93 -22.43 -21.94
CA ASP A 56 14.47 -22.85 -23.25
C ASP A 56 13.82 -22.12 -24.44
N THR A 57 12.80 -21.30 -24.23
CA THR A 57 12.02 -20.71 -25.33
C THR A 57 11.53 -19.31 -24.99
N GLU A 58 12.07 -18.33 -25.68
CA GLU A 58 11.60 -16.94 -25.62
C GLU A 58 10.25 -16.77 -26.34
N VAL A 59 9.45 -15.83 -25.84
CA VAL A 59 8.16 -15.48 -26.45
C VAL A 59 8.33 -14.43 -27.53
N ASN A 60 7.59 -14.60 -28.63
CA ASN A 60 7.48 -13.58 -29.66
C ASN A 60 6.67 -12.37 -29.12
N PRO A 61 7.24 -11.14 -29.11
CA PRO A 61 6.54 -9.95 -28.63
C PRO A 61 5.18 -9.69 -29.28
N GLU A 62 5.03 -9.99 -30.58
CA GLU A 62 3.78 -9.83 -31.31
C GLU A 62 2.72 -10.83 -30.83
N ALA A 63 3.13 -12.08 -30.54
CA ALA A 63 2.23 -13.09 -30.01
C ALA A 63 1.74 -12.73 -28.60
N VAL A 64 2.62 -12.13 -27.78
CA VAL A 64 2.27 -11.61 -26.45
C VAL A 64 1.28 -10.45 -26.58
N PHE A 65 1.54 -9.50 -27.48
CA PHE A 65 0.64 -8.36 -27.75
C PHE A 65 -0.77 -8.83 -28.13
N GLN A 66 -0.87 -9.79 -29.06
CA GLN A 66 -2.15 -10.35 -29.49
C GLN A 66 -2.87 -11.09 -28.36
N LEU A 67 -2.14 -11.84 -27.52
CA LEU A 67 -2.73 -12.53 -26.37
C LEU A 67 -3.26 -11.53 -25.33
N LEU A 68 -2.49 -10.49 -24.99
CA LEU A 68 -2.92 -9.44 -24.08
C LEU A 68 -4.14 -8.67 -24.62
N THR A 69 -4.19 -8.42 -25.93
CA THR A 69 -5.36 -7.81 -26.59
C THR A 69 -6.61 -8.69 -26.42
N ASN A 70 -6.48 -10.01 -26.58
CA ASN A 70 -7.60 -10.93 -26.31
C ASN A 70 -8.02 -10.92 -24.84
N ILE A 71 -7.06 -10.89 -23.91
CA ILE A 71 -7.31 -10.81 -22.46
C ILE A 71 -8.14 -9.57 -22.10
N LEU A 72 -7.82 -8.42 -22.73
CA LEU A 72 -8.58 -7.17 -22.56
C LEU A 72 -9.99 -7.29 -23.15
N ASN A 73 -10.10 -7.71 -24.41
CA ASN A 73 -11.39 -7.79 -25.12
C ASN A 73 -12.38 -8.74 -24.44
N GLU A 74 -11.87 -9.83 -23.85
CA GLU A 74 -12.70 -10.80 -23.14
C GLU A 74 -12.90 -10.42 -21.67
N ASP A 75 -12.37 -9.30 -21.17
CA ASP A 75 -12.50 -8.87 -19.77
C ASP A 75 -12.03 -9.94 -18.76
N LEU A 76 -11.00 -10.70 -19.15
CA LEU A 76 -10.55 -11.86 -18.37
C LEU A 76 -9.95 -11.41 -17.03
N LEU A 77 -9.23 -10.28 -17.00
CA LEU A 77 -8.62 -9.78 -15.78
C LEU A 77 -9.67 -9.46 -14.71
N TYR A 78 -10.81 -8.89 -15.08
CA TYR A 78 -11.88 -8.63 -14.11
C TYR A 78 -12.47 -9.94 -13.55
N ALA A 79 -12.77 -10.90 -14.43
CA ALA A 79 -13.28 -12.21 -14.01
C ALA A 79 -12.33 -12.93 -13.05
N LEU A 80 -11.02 -12.86 -13.30
CA LEU A 80 -9.99 -13.39 -12.40
C LEU A 80 -9.92 -12.61 -11.09
N ALA A 81 -9.93 -11.27 -11.12
CA ALA A 81 -9.80 -10.43 -9.93
C ALA A 81 -10.91 -10.70 -8.90
N ILE A 82 -12.17 -10.79 -9.33
CA ILE A 82 -13.30 -11.04 -8.42
C ILE A 82 -13.35 -12.48 -7.89
N ASN A 83 -12.73 -13.44 -8.59
CA ASN A 83 -12.77 -14.87 -8.25
C ASN A 83 -11.42 -15.45 -7.77
N ILE A 84 -10.38 -14.63 -7.63
CA ILE A 84 -9.02 -15.10 -7.32
C ILE A 84 -8.95 -15.91 -6.01
N HIS A 85 -9.81 -15.61 -5.04
CA HIS A 85 -9.93 -16.33 -3.78
C HIS A 85 -10.49 -17.76 -3.91
N LYS A 86 -11.22 -18.06 -4.99
CA LYS A 86 -11.74 -19.40 -5.30
C LYS A 86 -10.72 -20.27 -6.03
N LEU A 87 -9.69 -19.65 -6.63
CA LEU A 87 -8.70 -20.38 -7.41
C LEU A 87 -7.86 -21.32 -6.51
N PRO A 88 -7.49 -22.52 -7.01
CA PRO A 88 -6.50 -23.37 -6.37
C PRO A 88 -5.18 -22.63 -6.12
N PHE A 89 -4.40 -23.12 -5.16
CA PHE A 89 -3.18 -22.43 -4.72
C PHE A 89 -2.18 -22.13 -5.85
N GLU A 90 -1.87 -23.11 -6.70
CA GLU A 90 -0.97 -22.88 -7.84
C GLU A 90 -1.61 -21.98 -8.91
N SER A 91 -2.91 -22.12 -9.17
CA SER A 91 -3.65 -21.25 -10.09
C SER A 91 -3.66 -19.79 -9.66
N ARG A 92 -3.66 -19.49 -8.35
CA ARG A 92 -3.51 -18.11 -7.83
C ARG A 92 -2.15 -17.52 -8.19
N LYS A 93 -1.07 -18.29 -8.08
CA LYS A 93 0.27 -17.85 -8.49
C LYS A 93 0.33 -17.60 -9.99
N ASP A 94 -0.23 -18.51 -10.78
CA ASP A 94 -0.28 -18.34 -12.23
C ASP A 94 -1.09 -17.11 -12.63
N ALA A 95 -2.24 -16.86 -11.98
CA ALA A 95 -3.02 -15.64 -12.18
C ALA A 95 -2.20 -14.39 -11.84
N GLN A 96 -1.52 -14.36 -10.68
CA GLN A 96 -0.63 -13.25 -10.30
C GLN A 96 0.43 -12.98 -11.36
N VAL A 97 1.05 -14.03 -11.90
CA VAL A 97 2.05 -13.91 -12.96
C VAL A 97 1.45 -13.33 -14.25
N ILE A 98 0.27 -13.80 -14.67
CA ILE A 98 -0.45 -13.29 -15.85
C ILE A 98 -0.74 -11.80 -15.69
N PHE A 99 -1.33 -11.39 -14.55
CA PHE A 99 -1.58 -9.98 -14.24
C PHE A 99 -0.30 -9.15 -14.26
N SER A 100 0.76 -9.62 -13.59
CA SER A 100 2.02 -8.90 -13.47
C SER A 100 2.72 -8.72 -14.81
N THR A 101 2.70 -9.74 -15.67
CA THR A 101 3.18 -9.63 -17.05
C THR A 101 2.34 -8.64 -17.84
N ALA A 102 1.01 -8.71 -17.73
CA ALA A 102 0.11 -7.80 -18.45
C ALA A 102 0.34 -6.33 -18.04
N PHE A 103 0.51 -6.06 -16.75
CA PHE A 103 0.78 -4.71 -16.22
C PHE A 103 2.22 -4.22 -16.45
N ARG A 104 3.14 -5.09 -16.87
CA ARG A 104 4.53 -4.74 -17.18
C ARG A 104 4.79 -4.59 -18.67
N TYR A 105 4.06 -5.32 -19.50
CA TYR A 105 4.31 -5.41 -20.94
C TYR A 105 4.11 -4.07 -21.63
N LYS A 106 5.15 -3.61 -22.34
CA LYS A 106 5.12 -2.39 -23.15
C LYS A 106 5.29 -2.77 -24.63
N PRO A 107 4.34 -2.43 -25.50
CA PRO A 107 4.54 -2.56 -26.94
C PRO A 107 5.77 -1.76 -27.40
N ALA A 108 6.38 -2.17 -28.51
CA ALA A 108 7.54 -1.48 -29.07
C ALA A 108 7.22 0.01 -29.33
N GLY A 109 8.04 0.90 -28.76
CA GLY A 109 7.88 2.35 -28.91
C GLY A 109 6.89 3.00 -27.93
N GLN A 110 6.22 2.24 -27.07
CA GLN A 110 5.31 2.80 -26.04
C GLN A 110 6.03 2.96 -24.69
N ALA A 111 5.81 4.11 -24.04
CA ALA A 111 6.42 4.43 -22.75
C ALA A 111 5.76 3.68 -21.57
N THR A 112 4.50 3.30 -21.75
CA THR A 112 3.56 2.83 -20.74
C THR A 112 2.94 1.48 -21.14
N PRO A 113 2.54 0.64 -20.17
CA PRO A 113 1.89 -0.63 -20.47
C PRO A 113 0.46 -0.41 -20.95
N GLN A 114 0.17 -0.83 -22.18
CA GLN A 114 -1.15 -0.67 -22.82
C GLN A 114 -2.29 -1.28 -21.99
N VAL A 115 -2.08 -2.46 -21.38
CA VAL A 115 -3.09 -3.11 -20.54
C VAL A 115 -3.41 -2.24 -19.33
N LEU A 116 -2.38 -1.68 -18.69
CA LEU A 116 -2.59 -0.86 -17.50
C LEU A 116 -3.32 0.43 -17.85
N GLU A 117 -2.94 1.09 -18.95
CA GLU A 117 -3.67 2.27 -19.45
C GLU A 117 -5.14 1.96 -19.74
N HIS A 118 -5.41 0.82 -20.37
CA HIS A 118 -6.79 0.40 -20.64
C HIS A 118 -7.57 0.14 -19.34
N VAL A 119 -6.94 -0.52 -18.35
CA VAL A 119 -7.56 -0.76 -17.05
C VAL A 119 -7.88 0.55 -16.34
N VAL A 120 -6.95 1.51 -16.32
CA VAL A 120 -7.14 2.82 -15.70
C VAL A 120 -8.28 3.59 -16.37
N ALA A 121 -8.30 3.63 -17.70
CA ALA A 121 -9.27 4.44 -18.44
C ALA A 121 -10.67 3.83 -18.51
N TYR A 122 -10.77 2.51 -18.60
CA TYR A 122 -12.04 1.86 -18.95
C TYR A 122 -12.53 0.85 -17.92
N ARG A 123 -11.65 0.25 -17.09
CA ARG A 123 -12.01 -0.82 -16.13
C ARG A 123 -11.28 -0.74 -14.78
N PRO A 124 -11.37 0.40 -14.06
CA PRO A 124 -10.68 0.59 -12.78
C PRO A 124 -11.13 -0.40 -11.69
N ASP A 125 -12.34 -0.97 -11.84
CA ASP A 125 -12.88 -2.01 -10.95
C ASP A 125 -11.96 -3.21 -10.79
N ILE A 126 -11.09 -3.51 -11.76
CA ILE A 126 -10.09 -4.57 -11.66
C ILE A 126 -9.15 -4.28 -10.48
N ILE A 127 -8.65 -3.05 -10.37
CA ILE A 127 -7.74 -2.64 -9.30
C ILE A 127 -8.49 -2.64 -7.95
N ILE A 128 -9.74 -2.15 -7.93
CA ILE A 128 -10.57 -2.14 -6.73
C ILE A 128 -10.88 -3.57 -6.24
N ALA A 129 -11.18 -4.49 -7.16
CA ALA A 129 -11.41 -5.91 -6.86
C ALA A 129 -10.15 -6.58 -6.32
N LEU A 130 -8.98 -6.27 -6.87
CA LEU A 130 -7.70 -6.76 -6.36
C LEU A 130 -7.46 -6.30 -4.92
N CYS A 131 -7.76 -5.04 -4.57
CA CYS A 131 -7.69 -4.57 -3.18
C CYS A 131 -8.62 -5.36 -2.26
N ARG A 132 -9.87 -5.60 -2.68
CA ARG A 132 -10.82 -6.45 -1.93
C ARG A 132 -10.36 -7.90 -1.80
N GLY A 133 -9.32 -8.32 -2.53
CA GLY A 133 -8.63 -9.58 -2.30
C GLY A 133 -8.04 -9.72 -0.89
N TYR A 134 -7.78 -8.62 -0.18
CA TYR A 134 -7.37 -8.65 1.23
C TYR A 134 -8.49 -9.06 2.21
N ASP A 135 -9.76 -9.05 1.78
CA ASP A 135 -10.88 -9.55 2.59
C ASP A 135 -10.80 -11.06 2.87
N ARG A 136 -9.95 -11.79 2.12
CA ARG A 136 -9.78 -13.24 2.23
C ARG A 136 -8.30 -13.61 2.26
N ARG A 137 -7.96 -14.50 3.19
CA ARG A 137 -6.58 -14.93 3.44
C ARG A 137 -5.93 -15.54 2.20
N GLU A 138 -6.69 -16.30 1.42
CA GLU A 138 -6.24 -17.04 0.25
C GLU A 138 -5.80 -16.11 -0.89
N SER A 139 -6.46 -14.97 -1.04
CA SER A 139 -6.21 -14.03 -2.15
C SER A 139 -5.28 -12.88 -1.79
N ALA A 140 -5.05 -12.61 -0.50
CA ALA A 140 -4.27 -11.48 -0.03
C ALA A 140 -2.90 -11.37 -0.72
N MET A 141 -2.05 -12.39 -0.59
CA MET A 141 -0.69 -12.39 -1.16
C MET A 141 -0.65 -12.26 -2.69
N PRO A 142 -1.42 -13.05 -3.47
CA PRO A 142 -1.51 -12.84 -4.92
C PRO A 142 -1.93 -11.43 -5.31
N CYS A 143 -3.00 -10.92 -4.68
CA CYS A 143 -3.49 -9.58 -4.96
C CYS A 143 -2.48 -8.49 -4.59
N GLY A 144 -1.86 -8.59 -3.41
CA GLY A 144 -0.81 -7.68 -2.98
C GLY A 144 0.36 -7.63 -3.95
N GLY A 145 0.81 -8.80 -4.43
CA GLY A 145 1.85 -8.89 -5.45
C GLY A 145 1.47 -8.18 -6.77
N ILE A 146 0.23 -8.38 -7.25
CA ILE A 146 -0.27 -7.71 -8.46
C ILE A 146 -0.34 -6.19 -8.25
N LEU A 147 -0.92 -5.75 -7.12
CA LEU A 147 -1.10 -4.34 -6.80
C LEU A 147 0.22 -3.59 -6.72
N ARG A 148 1.26 -4.20 -6.12
CA ARG A 148 2.59 -3.60 -6.03
C ARG A 148 3.29 -3.48 -7.39
N GLU A 149 3.07 -4.42 -8.30
CA GLU A 149 3.51 -4.26 -9.69
C GLU A 149 2.79 -3.09 -10.37
N ALA A 150 1.46 -2.99 -10.21
CA ALA A 150 0.65 -1.91 -10.77
C ALA A 150 1.02 -0.53 -10.19
N LEU A 151 1.34 -0.45 -8.90
CA LEU A 151 1.77 0.77 -8.21
C LEU A 151 3.08 1.36 -8.72
N LYS A 152 3.79 0.70 -9.66
CA LYS A 152 4.89 1.33 -10.42
C LYS A 152 4.44 2.55 -11.23
N TYR A 153 3.15 2.68 -11.48
CA TYR A 153 2.55 3.77 -12.24
C TYR A 153 1.70 4.64 -11.31
N ASP A 154 1.86 5.95 -11.42
CA ASP A 154 1.20 6.97 -10.60
C ASP A 154 -0.32 6.95 -10.75
N ALA A 155 -0.83 6.69 -11.95
CA ALA A 155 -2.25 6.55 -12.24
C ALA A 155 -2.94 5.49 -11.34
N ILE A 156 -2.23 4.40 -10.98
CA ILE A 156 -2.75 3.38 -10.07
C ILE A 156 -2.78 3.89 -8.63
N ALA A 157 -1.77 4.62 -8.19
CA ALA A 157 -1.80 5.24 -6.87
C ALA A 157 -2.91 6.29 -6.78
N ALA A 158 -3.13 7.09 -7.84
CA ALA A 158 -4.23 8.04 -7.91
C ALA A 158 -5.59 7.34 -7.84
N LEU A 159 -5.76 6.25 -8.61
CA LEU A 159 -6.96 5.42 -8.57
C LEU A 159 -7.25 4.90 -7.17
N LEU A 160 -6.25 4.41 -6.44
CA LEU A 160 -6.46 3.90 -5.09
C LEU A 160 -6.76 5.02 -4.09
N LEU A 161 -5.99 6.10 -4.11
CA LEU A 161 -6.09 7.20 -3.14
C LEU A 161 -7.39 7.98 -3.27
N TYR A 162 -7.85 8.22 -4.50
CA TYR A 162 -9.02 9.04 -4.79
C TYR A 162 -10.29 8.22 -5.10
N ASP A 163 -10.25 6.89 -4.97
CA ASP A 163 -11.44 6.04 -5.08
C ASP A 163 -12.52 6.49 -4.09
N GLU A 164 -13.75 6.58 -4.57
CA GLU A 164 -14.93 6.93 -3.77
C GLU A 164 -16.09 6.01 -4.14
N PRO A 165 -16.89 5.54 -3.17
CA PRO A 165 -18.06 4.74 -3.48
C PRO A 165 -19.12 5.62 -4.15
N MET A 166 -19.37 5.41 -5.45
CA MET A 166 -20.44 6.07 -6.17
C MET A 166 -21.77 5.33 -6.01
N GLU A 167 -22.86 6.05 -5.74
CA GLU A 167 -24.21 5.49 -5.56
C GLU A 167 -24.73 4.76 -6.83
N ASP A 168 -24.29 5.20 -8.02
CA ASP A 168 -24.74 4.66 -9.32
C ASP A 168 -23.91 3.47 -9.83
N GLY A 169 -22.89 3.00 -9.09
CA GLY A 169 -21.96 1.98 -9.59
C GLY A 169 -21.10 2.44 -10.77
N LYS A 170 -21.04 3.75 -11.04
CA LYS A 170 -20.11 4.34 -12.03
C LYS A 170 -18.70 4.31 -11.47
N THR A 171 -17.75 4.09 -12.37
CA THR A 171 -16.32 4.13 -12.06
C THR A 171 -15.85 5.59 -11.95
N LEU A 172 -14.94 5.85 -11.01
CA LEU A 172 -14.29 7.15 -10.89
C LEU A 172 -13.53 7.49 -12.18
N ASP A 173 -13.86 8.62 -12.78
CA ASP A 173 -13.07 9.20 -13.85
C ASP A 173 -11.92 10.02 -13.25
N LEU A 174 -10.71 9.47 -13.32
CA LEU A 174 -9.50 10.12 -12.81
C LEU A 174 -9.23 11.48 -13.45
N GLY A 175 -9.71 11.72 -14.68
CA GLY A 175 -9.58 13.01 -15.35
C GLY A 175 -10.36 14.13 -14.68
N ASN A 176 -11.35 13.79 -13.85
CA ASN A 176 -12.26 14.73 -13.19
C ASN A 176 -12.07 14.76 -11.66
N VAL A 177 -11.06 14.06 -11.12
CA VAL A 177 -10.77 14.08 -9.69
C VAL A 177 -10.22 15.45 -9.29
N ASN A 178 -10.86 16.09 -8.32
CA ASN A 178 -10.34 17.30 -7.70
C ASN A 178 -9.52 16.93 -6.45
N PRO A 179 -8.17 17.07 -6.48
CA PRO A 179 -7.31 16.68 -5.37
C PRO A 179 -7.39 17.61 -4.15
N ASP A 180 -8.04 18.78 -4.29
CA ASP A 180 -8.22 19.76 -3.21
C ASP A 180 -9.46 19.47 -2.35
N LEU A 181 -10.28 18.48 -2.74
CA LEU A 181 -11.45 18.06 -1.97
C LEU A 181 -11.11 16.89 -1.04
N PRO A 182 -11.50 16.95 0.25
CA PRO A 182 -11.37 15.82 1.16
C PRO A 182 -12.16 14.60 0.66
N SER A 183 -11.54 13.43 0.83
CA SER A 183 -12.16 12.13 0.62
C SER A 183 -13.29 11.89 1.62
N SER A 184 -14.31 11.12 1.22
CA SER A 184 -15.41 10.73 2.10
C SER A 184 -14.97 9.79 3.22
N GLY A 185 -13.79 9.17 3.11
CA GLY A 185 -13.31 8.15 4.05
C GLY A 185 -13.85 6.74 3.76
N ASN A 186 -14.63 6.56 2.69
CA ASN A 186 -15.27 5.28 2.34
C ASN A 186 -14.68 4.59 1.10
N GLY A 187 -13.71 5.24 0.44
CA GLY A 187 -12.94 4.66 -0.66
C GLY A 187 -12.14 3.42 -0.29
N VAL A 188 -11.69 2.67 -1.30
CA VAL A 188 -10.93 1.43 -1.09
C VAL A 188 -9.63 1.64 -0.31
N PHE A 189 -8.97 2.79 -0.47
CA PHE A 189 -7.76 3.12 0.28
C PHE A 189 -7.97 3.06 1.79
N TRP A 190 -9.12 3.56 2.27
CA TRP A 190 -9.42 3.60 3.70
C TRP A 190 -9.64 2.21 4.31
N LYS A 191 -9.94 1.19 3.48
CA LYS A 191 -10.05 -0.20 3.94
C LYS A 191 -8.71 -0.81 4.33
N PHE A 192 -7.58 -0.27 3.86
CA PHE A 192 -6.26 -0.75 4.28
C PHE A 192 -6.05 -0.64 5.79
N PHE A 193 -6.62 0.37 6.45
CA PHE A 193 -6.54 0.48 7.91
C PHE A 193 -7.15 -0.74 8.61
N ASP A 194 -8.30 -1.23 8.13
CA ASP A 194 -8.94 -2.43 8.66
C ASP A 194 -8.19 -3.71 8.28
N TRP A 195 -7.73 -3.85 7.04
CA TRP A 195 -6.97 -5.03 6.61
C TRP A 195 -5.65 -5.17 7.37
N ILE A 196 -5.01 -4.05 7.72
CA ILE A 196 -3.77 -4.02 8.50
C ILE A 196 -4.02 -4.35 9.97
N ASP A 197 -5.02 -3.73 10.61
CA ASP A 197 -5.20 -3.85 12.06
C ASP A 197 -5.99 -5.10 12.47
N LYS A 198 -6.98 -5.51 11.67
CA LYS A 198 -7.89 -6.63 11.99
C LYS A 198 -7.59 -7.93 11.23
N GLY A 199 -6.70 -7.87 10.24
CA GLY A 199 -6.32 -9.02 9.42
C GLY A 199 -5.57 -10.11 10.21
N ALA A 200 -5.53 -11.31 9.66
CA ALA A 200 -4.57 -12.33 10.10
C ALA A 200 -3.14 -11.83 9.81
N PHE A 201 -2.15 -12.24 10.60
CA PHE A 201 -0.77 -11.73 10.52
C PHE A 201 -0.21 -11.62 9.09
N GLU A 202 -0.36 -12.67 8.27
CA GLU A 202 0.12 -12.67 6.88
C GLU A 202 -0.62 -11.68 5.97
N VAL A 203 -1.93 -11.50 6.17
CA VAL A 203 -2.77 -10.52 5.45
C VAL A 203 -2.37 -9.11 5.87
N SER A 204 -2.28 -8.86 7.18
CA SER A 204 -1.89 -7.57 7.74
C SER A 204 -0.50 -7.13 7.26
N ALA A 205 0.47 -8.05 7.28
CA ALA A 205 1.83 -7.75 6.84
C ALA A 205 1.89 -7.40 5.35
N ASP A 206 1.17 -8.15 4.51
CA ASP A 206 1.15 -7.90 3.07
C ASP A 206 0.37 -6.63 2.71
N ALA A 207 -0.79 -6.42 3.35
CA ALA A 207 -1.58 -5.20 3.22
C ALA A 207 -0.76 -3.96 3.63
N PHE A 208 0.02 -4.05 4.71
CA PHE A 208 0.91 -2.97 5.13
C PHE A 208 1.99 -2.67 4.09
N ASN A 209 2.57 -3.69 3.45
CA ASN A 209 3.56 -3.48 2.40
C ASN A 209 2.97 -2.72 1.20
N THR A 210 1.76 -3.10 0.76
CA THR A 210 1.05 -2.36 -0.30
C THR A 210 0.67 -0.95 0.14
N PHE A 211 0.15 -0.78 1.36
CA PHE A 211 -0.19 0.53 1.92
C PHE A 211 1.01 1.47 2.00
N ARG A 212 2.16 0.97 2.45
CA ARG A 212 3.43 1.71 2.43
C ARG A 212 3.83 2.11 1.02
N GLU A 213 3.69 1.21 0.04
CA GLU A 213 4.03 1.50 -1.35
C GLU A 213 3.13 2.59 -1.94
N ILE A 214 1.82 2.57 -1.65
CA ILE A 214 0.88 3.64 -2.01
C ILE A 214 1.38 4.98 -1.46
N LEU A 215 1.79 5.03 -0.19
CA LEU A 215 2.15 6.28 0.50
C LEU A 215 3.56 6.81 0.25
N THR A 216 4.47 6.02 -0.33
CA THR A 216 5.89 6.42 -0.42
C THR A 216 6.43 6.53 -1.84
N LYS A 217 5.72 5.98 -2.83
CA LYS A 217 6.26 5.83 -4.19
C LYS A 217 6.10 7.10 -5.03
N HIS A 218 4.90 7.65 -5.10
CA HIS A 218 4.56 8.80 -5.93
C HIS A 218 4.42 10.06 -5.07
N LYS A 219 5.57 10.55 -4.58
CA LYS A 219 5.66 11.53 -3.49
C LYS A 219 4.80 12.79 -3.69
N PRO A 220 4.80 13.46 -4.86
CA PRO A 220 3.97 14.66 -5.04
C PRO A 220 2.47 14.37 -4.92
N LEU A 221 2.01 13.27 -5.53
CA LEU A 221 0.61 12.84 -5.47
C LEU A 221 0.17 12.54 -4.03
N VAL A 222 1.01 11.81 -3.29
CA VAL A 222 0.71 11.45 -1.89
C VAL A 222 0.76 12.68 -0.99
N ALA A 223 1.72 13.59 -1.19
CA ALA A 223 1.81 14.81 -0.39
C ALA A 223 0.53 15.65 -0.50
N THR A 224 0.01 15.83 -1.72
CA THR A 224 -1.28 16.50 -1.94
C THR A 224 -2.42 15.76 -1.23
N PHE A 225 -2.53 14.45 -1.43
CA PHE A 225 -3.58 13.65 -0.78
C PHE A 225 -3.54 13.75 0.76
N LEU A 226 -2.36 13.61 1.36
CA LEU A 226 -2.16 13.69 2.81
C LEU A 226 -2.47 15.09 3.35
N GLN A 227 -2.13 16.14 2.59
CA GLN A 227 -2.42 17.52 2.99
C GLN A 227 -3.93 17.79 2.98
N THR A 228 -4.62 17.38 1.91
CA THR A 228 -6.08 17.56 1.78
C THR A 228 -6.86 16.74 2.82
N ASN A 229 -6.36 15.54 3.14
CA ASN A 229 -7.03 14.59 4.04
C ASN A 229 -6.42 14.53 5.44
N PHE A 230 -5.66 15.55 5.83
CA PHE A 230 -4.77 15.50 6.99
C PHE A 230 -5.46 15.00 8.27
N ASP A 231 -6.57 15.63 8.65
CA ASP A 231 -7.24 15.34 9.91
C ASP A 231 -7.80 13.91 9.94
N THR A 232 -8.50 13.49 8.89
CA THR A 232 -9.08 12.14 8.78
C THR A 232 -7.99 11.08 8.72
N PHE A 233 -6.94 11.32 7.93
CA PHE A 233 -5.82 10.38 7.77
C PHE A 233 -5.08 10.18 9.08
N PHE A 234 -4.58 11.25 9.70
CA PHE A 234 -3.76 11.11 10.90
C PHE A 234 -4.56 10.72 12.13
N THR A 235 -5.86 11.05 12.20
CA THR A 235 -6.75 10.51 13.24
C THR A 235 -6.82 8.98 13.15
N LYS A 236 -7.07 8.42 11.96
CA LYS A 236 -7.09 6.96 11.75
C LYS A 236 -5.71 6.33 11.93
N TYR A 237 -4.67 6.93 11.35
CA TYR A 237 -3.29 6.43 11.43
C TYR A 237 -2.79 6.34 12.88
N ASN A 238 -3.04 7.39 13.67
CA ASN A 238 -2.60 7.42 15.07
C ASN A 238 -3.42 6.48 15.96
N SER A 239 -4.73 6.38 15.75
CA SER A 239 -5.62 5.57 16.60
C SER A 239 -5.56 4.07 16.26
N MET A 240 -5.53 3.72 14.98
CA MET A 240 -5.58 2.33 14.54
C MET A 240 -4.18 1.72 14.37
N LEU A 241 -3.21 2.47 13.84
CA LEU A 241 -1.92 1.88 13.43
C LEU A 241 -0.82 2.12 14.46
N ILE A 242 -0.57 3.37 14.85
CA ILE A 242 0.46 3.72 15.84
C ILE A 242 0.13 3.14 17.22
N GLN A 243 -1.14 3.10 17.58
CA GLN A 243 -1.58 2.57 18.87
C GLN A 243 -1.98 1.09 18.83
N SER A 244 -1.87 0.41 17.67
CA SER A 244 -2.24 -1.00 17.50
C SER A 244 -1.64 -1.93 18.54
N GLU A 245 -2.39 -2.92 19.01
CA GLU A 245 -1.90 -3.95 19.94
C GLU A 245 -0.89 -4.89 19.25
N SER A 246 -0.99 -5.04 17.93
CA SER A 246 -0.03 -5.81 17.12
C SER A 246 1.34 -5.12 17.14
N TYR A 247 2.34 -5.80 17.73
CA TYR A 247 3.72 -5.30 17.77
C TYR A 247 4.26 -4.95 16.39
N VAL A 248 4.04 -5.82 15.39
CA VAL A 248 4.55 -5.62 14.03
C VAL A 248 3.86 -4.43 13.38
N THR A 249 2.53 -4.34 13.46
CA THR A 249 1.75 -3.21 12.93
C THR A 249 2.21 -1.91 13.57
N LYS A 250 2.24 -1.83 14.90
CA LYS A 250 2.69 -0.67 15.66
C LYS A 250 4.09 -0.24 15.24
N ARG A 251 5.07 -1.16 15.24
CA ARG A 251 6.45 -0.84 14.88
C ARG A 251 6.57 -0.30 13.45
N GLN A 252 6.01 -1.01 12.47
CA GLN A 252 6.13 -0.62 11.07
C GLN A 252 5.41 0.71 10.80
N SER A 253 4.30 0.98 11.49
CA SER A 253 3.56 2.23 11.36
C SER A 253 4.32 3.43 11.91
N ILE A 254 5.05 3.27 13.03
CA ILE A 254 5.90 4.34 13.57
C ILE A 254 7.06 4.62 12.62
N LYS A 255 7.70 3.57 12.09
CA LYS A 255 8.77 3.70 11.09
C LYS A 255 8.28 4.44 9.84
N LEU A 256 7.13 4.02 9.29
CA LEU A 256 6.52 4.66 8.13
C LEU A 256 6.12 6.12 8.42
N LEU A 257 5.64 6.44 9.63
CA LEU A 257 5.37 7.81 10.02
C LEU A 257 6.65 8.66 9.97
N GLY A 258 7.77 8.15 10.48
CA GLY A 258 9.08 8.81 10.37
C GLY A 258 9.48 9.04 8.91
N GLU A 259 9.31 8.04 8.04
CA GLU A 259 9.58 8.15 6.60
C GLU A 259 8.72 9.23 5.93
N ILE A 260 7.42 9.29 6.25
CA ILE A 260 6.48 10.29 5.72
C ILE A 260 6.89 11.70 6.16
N LEU A 261 7.15 11.90 7.45
CA LEU A 261 7.44 13.23 8.02
C LEU A 261 8.80 13.77 7.57
N LEU A 262 9.77 12.90 7.29
CA LEU A 262 11.11 13.32 6.85
C LEU A 262 11.22 13.52 5.32
N ASP A 263 10.17 13.18 4.55
CA ASP A 263 10.18 13.42 3.12
C ASP A 263 9.95 14.89 2.78
N ARG A 264 10.81 15.44 1.92
CA ARG A 264 10.74 16.84 1.48
C ARG A 264 9.42 17.21 0.80
N ALA A 265 8.75 16.28 0.11
CA ALA A 265 7.46 16.54 -0.52
C ALA A 265 6.36 16.77 0.53
N ASN A 266 6.53 16.19 1.72
CA ASN A 266 5.59 16.26 2.83
C ASN A 266 5.92 17.39 3.81
N TYR A 267 6.65 18.43 3.41
CA TYR A 267 7.03 19.52 4.33
C TYR A 267 5.82 20.12 5.06
N ASN A 268 4.76 20.48 4.32
CA ASN A 268 3.54 21.05 4.91
C ASN A 268 2.84 20.06 5.85
N VAL A 269 2.73 18.79 5.43
CA VAL A 269 2.18 17.70 6.24
C VAL A 269 2.98 17.51 7.52
N MET A 270 4.31 17.51 7.43
CA MET A 270 5.20 17.42 8.59
C MET A 270 4.99 18.59 9.53
N THR A 271 5.03 19.81 9.02
CA THR A 271 4.83 21.02 9.83
C THR A 271 3.50 20.97 10.58
N GLN A 272 2.41 20.60 9.90
CA GLN A 272 1.09 20.46 10.53
C GLN A 272 1.06 19.33 11.57
N TYR A 273 1.71 18.20 11.31
CA TYR A 273 1.77 17.07 12.25
C TYR A 273 2.53 17.40 13.53
N VAL A 274 3.68 18.05 13.42
CA VAL A 274 4.52 18.39 14.57
C VAL A 274 4.01 19.59 15.36
N ASP A 275 3.02 20.31 14.85
CA ASP A 275 2.39 21.44 15.54
C ASP A 275 1.36 20.98 16.60
N SER A 276 0.90 19.73 16.51
CA SER A 276 -0.12 19.16 17.40
C SER A 276 0.46 18.64 18.72
N GLY A 277 -0.06 19.18 19.83
CA GLY A 277 0.26 18.67 21.17
C GLY A 277 -0.25 17.25 21.44
N GLU A 278 -1.36 16.84 20.80
CA GLU A 278 -1.89 15.47 20.94
C GLU A 278 -1.00 14.46 20.23
N HIS A 279 -0.48 14.79 19.04
CA HIS A 279 0.50 13.95 18.36
C HIS A 279 1.77 13.79 19.21
N LEU A 280 2.29 14.89 19.77
CA LEU A 280 3.47 14.83 20.65
C LEU A 280 3.22 13.90 21.86
N LYS A 281 2.04 13.96 22.49
CA LYS A 281 1.71 13.07 23.62
C LYS A 281 1.74 11.59 23.21
N ILE A 282 1.21 11.25 22.03
CA ILE A 282 1.25 9.88 21.51
C ILE A 282 2.70 9.44 21.34
N ILE A 283 3.54 10.26 20.69
CA ILE A 283 4.94 9.94 20.45
C ILE A 283 5.73 9.83 21.76
N MET A 284 5.51 10.71 22.74
CA MET A 284 6.15 10.61 24.05
C MET A 284 5.74 9.36 24.84
N LYS A 285 4.53 8.82 24.63
CA LYS A 285 4.14 7.52 25.18
C LYS A 285 4.93 6.38 24.54
N LEU A 286 5.20 6.44 23.22
CA LEU A 286 6.01 5.43 22.52
C LEU A 286 7.45 5.36 23.05
N LEU A 287 8.03 6.47 23.49
CA LEU A 287 9.35 6.49 24.12
C LEU A 287 9.40 5.66 25.42
N ARG A 288 8.24 5.41 26.05
CA ARG A 288 8.10 4.67 27.29
C ARG A 288 7.46 3.29 27.11
N ASP A 289 7.28 2.84 25.87
CA ASP A 289 6.82 1.47 25.59
C ASP A 289 7.82 0.44 26.13
N ASP A 290 7.35 -0.74 26.57
CA ASP A 290 8.24 -1.76 27.14
C ASP A 290 9.20 -2.38 26.10
N ARG A 291 8.92 -2.17 24.80
CA ARG A 291 9.67 -2.78 23.70
C ARG A 291 10.68 -1.79 23.13
N LYS A 292 11.97 -2.09 23.31
CA LYS A 292 13.11 -1.27 22.83
C LYS A 292 13.01 -0.82 21.37
N MET A 293 12.53 -1.68 20.48
CA MET A 293 12.39 -1.33 19.06
C MET A 293 11.27 -0.32 18.82
N ILE A 294 10.18 -0.34 19.59
CA ILE A 294 9.14 0.70 19.54
C ILE A 294 9.71 2.02 20.03
N ASN A 295 10.46 1.99 21.14
CA ASN A 295 11.11 3.19 21.66
C ASN A 295 12.05 3.82 20.63
N TYR A 296 12.85 3.01 19.96
CA TYR A 296 13.81 3.46 18.95
C TYR A 296 13.11 4.12 17.75
N GLU A 297 12.06 3.52 17.18
CA GLU A 297 11.30 4.16 16.10
C GLU A 297 10.57 5.42 16.61
N GLY A 298 10.05 5.40 17.84
CA GLY A 298 9.40 6.55 18.48
C GLY A 298 10.36 7.73 18.68
N PHE A 299 11.64 7.46 18.94
CA PHE A 299 12.68 8.47 19.04
C PHE A 299 12.88 9.23 17.73
N HIS A 300 12.89 8.52 16.59
CA HIS A 300 13.04 9.15 15.27
C HIS A 300 11.92 10.13 14.95
N VAL A 301 10.69 9.83 15.37
CA VAL A 301 9.55 10.75 15.24
C VAL A 301 9.63 11.89 16.27
N PHE A 302 9.96 11.58 17.53
CA PHE A 302 10.12 12.59 18.59
C PHE A 302 11.16 13.65 18.24
N LYS A 303 12.25 13.23 17.60
CA LYS A 303 13.31 14.12 17.13
C LYS A 303 12.77 15.24 16.25
N VAL A 304 11.81 14.96 15.38
CA VAL A 304 11.21 15.95 14.46
C VAL A 304 10.47 17.05 15.23
N PHE A 305 9.74 16.70 16.31
CA PHE A 305 9.07 17.68 17.16
C PHE A 305 10.06 18.62 17.86
N VAL A 306 11.16 18.07 18.38
CA VAL A 306 12.16 18.86 19.10
C VAL A 306 13.02 19.69 18.14
N ALA A 307 13.31 19.17 16.94
CA ALA A 307 14.09 19.86 15.92
C ALA A 307 13.31 20.99 15.22
N ASN A 308 11.96 21.00 15.28
CA ASN A 308 11.16 22.07 14.68
C ASN A 308 11.52 23.43 15.30
N PRO A 309 12.02 24.42 14.53
CA PRO A 309 12.35 25.74 15.07
C PRO A 309 11.10 26.54 15.48
N ASN A 310 9.97 26.31 14.81
CA ASN A 310 8.71 27.05 14.99
C ASN A 310 7.65 26.19 15.68
N LYS A 311 7.94 25.74 16.90
CA LYS A 311 7.02 24.88 17.67
C LYS A 311 5.76 25.66 18.08
N SER A 312 4.56 25.08 17.97
CA SER A 312 3.36 25.68 18.59
C SER A 312 3.53 25.90 20.08
N VAL A 313 2.73 26.83 20.61
CA VAL A 313 2.61 27.05 22.06
C VAL A 313 2.19 25.77 22.78
N ALA A 314 1.33 24.94 22.18
CA ALA A 314 0.89 23.68 22.77
C ALA A 314 2.06 22.68 22.93
N VAL A 315 2.86 22.52 21.88
CA VAL A 315 4.05 21.66 21.88
C VAL A 315 5.10 22.18 22.85
N GLN A 316 5.39 23.49 22.83
CA GLN A 316 6.31 24.11 23.78
C GLN A 316 5.88 23.88 25.23
N ARG A 317 4.60 24.08 25.57
CA ARG A 317 4.08 23.82 26.93
C ARG A 317 4.36 22.39 27.39
N ILE A 318 4.14 21.41 26.52
CA ILE A 318 4.39 20.00 26.84
C ILE A 318 5.88 19.74 27.07
N LEU A 319 6.76 20.22 26.18
CA LEU A 319 8.20 20.03 26.31
C LEU A 319 8.76 20.74 27.55
N ILE A 320 8.34 21.99 27.81
CA ILE A 320 8.78 22.77 28.96
C ILE A 320 8.33 22.11 30.27
N SER A 321 7.06 21.71 30.37
CA SER A 321 6.52 21.05 31.57
C SER A 321 7.14 19.68 31.87
N ASN A 322 7.73 19.03 30.87
CA ASN A 322 8.40 17.74 31.02
C ASN A 322 9.94 17.84 30.93
N ARG A 323 10.52 19.05 30.89
CA ARG A 323 11.95 19.29 30.66
C ARG A 323 12.84 18.47 31.58
N ASP A 324 12.67 18.61 32.89
CA ASP A 324 13.52 17.91 33.87
C ASP A 324 13.41 16.39 33.75
N LYS A 325 12.21 15.88 33.43
CA LYS A 325 11.99 14.45 33.22
C LYS A 325 12.68 13.96 31.95
N LEU A 326 12.58 14.73 30.86
CA LEU A 326 13.23 14.43 29.59
C LEU A 326 14.76 14.45 29.73
N LEU A 327 15.33 15.43 30.43
CA LEU A 327 16.78 15.55 30.65
C LEU A 327 17.33 14.44 31.56
N ARG A 328 16.51 13.88 32.46
CA ARG A 328 16.89 12.68 33.22
C ARG A 328 16.73 11.39 32.41
N PHE A 329 15.72 11.34 31.54
CA PHE A 329 15.37 10.16 30.76
C PHE A 329 16.33 9.91 29.59
N LEU A 330 16.56 10.92 28.76
CA LEU A 330 17.29 10.79 27.49
C LEU A 330 18.74 10.29 27.62
N PRO A 331 19.55 10.66 28.63
CA PRO A 331 20.93 10.16 28.73
C PRO A 331 21.01 8.63 28.77
N SER A 332 20.14 7.99 29.56
CA SER A 332 20.04 6.52 29.71
C SER A 332 19.13 5.84 28.69
N PHE A 333 18.54 6.60 27.77
CA PHE A 333 17.64 6.05 26.77
C PHE A 333 18.42 5.22 25.74
N LEU A 334 18.11 3.91 25.67
CA LEU A 334 18.74 2.92 24.79
C LEU A 334 20.27 2.99 24.83
N ASP A 335 20.82 3.03 26.05
CA ASP A 335 22.27 3.10 26.31
C ASP A 335 23.05 1.87 25.82
N ASP A 336 22.36 0.76 25.57
CA ASP A 336 22.90 -0.45 24.96
C ASP A 336 23.26 -0.30 23.46
N ARG A 337 22.85 0.80 22.81
CA ARG A 337 23.18 1.10 21.40
C ARG A 337 24.48 1.90 21.26
N THR A 338 25.60 1.34 21.72
CA THR A 338 26.90 2.03 21.72
C THR A 338 27.58 2.13 20.36
N GLU A 339 27.18 1.31 19.38
CA GLU A 339 27.78 1.27 18.03
C GLU A 339 27.04 2.17 17.01
N ASP A 340 25.89 2.74 17.39
CA ASP A 340 25.08 3.61 16.52
C ASP A 340 25.48 5.08 16.76
N GLU A 341 26.59 5.50 16.15
CA GLU A 341 27.13 6.88 16.30
C GLU A 341 26.08 7.94 15.94
N GLN A 342 25.31 7.71 14.87
CA GLN A 342 24.24 8.62 14.46
C GLN A 342 23.20 8.79 15.57
N PHE A 343 22.74 7.70 16.18
CA PHE A 343 21.80 7.77 17.29
C PHE A 343 22.37 8.52 18.50
N ILE A 344 23.64 8.30 18.83
CA ILE A 344 24.33 8.98 19.94
C ILE A 344 24.40 10.49 19.71
N ASP A 345 24.74 10.91 18.48
CA ASP A 345 24.79 12.32 18.09
C ASP A 345 23.42 12.98 18.11
N GLU A 346 22.41 12.30 17.54
CA GLU A 346 21.03 12.78 17.54
C GLU A 346 20.48 12.91 18.97
N LYS A 347 20.78 11.95 19.86
CA LYS A 347 20.39 11.99 21.27
C LYS A 347 21.03 13.16 21.99
N SER A 348 22.33 13.39 21.76
CA SER A 348 23.07 14.51 22.33
C SER A 348 22.53 15.86 21.82
N PHE A 349 22.20 15.95 20.53
CA PHE A 349 21.56 17.11 19.94
C PHE A 349 20.19 17.41 20.59
N LEU A 350 19.35 16.39 20.79
CA LEU A 350 18.04 16.55 21.43
C LEU A 350 18.14 17.02 22.88
N ILE A 351 19.09 16.49 23.65
CA ILE A 351 19.34 16.94 25.03
C ILE A 351 19.66 18.43 25.04
N ARG A 352 20.60 18.89 24.19
CA ARG A 352 20.95 20.31 24.07
C ARG A 352 19.77 21.19 23.68
N GLN A 353 18.94 20.74 22.72
CA GLN A 353 17.75 21.48 22.31
C GLN A 353 16.73 21.62 23.45
N ILE A 354 16.55 20.58 24.27
CA ILE A 354 15.62 20.61 25.41
C ILE A 354 16.15 21.49 26.54
N GLU A 355 17.46 21.49 26.80
CA GLU A 355 18.12 22.39 27.76
C GLU A 355 17.92 23.87 27.39
N GLN A 356 18.02 24.18 26.09
CA GLN A 356 17.90 25.54 25.56
C GLN A 356 16.46 26.05 25.44
N LEU A 357 15.45 25.26 25.79
CA LEU A 357 14.05 25.72 25.75
C LEU A 357 13.83 26.93 26.68
N PRO A 358 13.05 27.95 26.25
CA PRO A 358 12.74 29.10 27.09
C PRO A 358 11.94 28.68 28.34
N PRO A 359 12.01 29.42 29.47
CA PRO A 359 11.33 29.05 30.71
C PRO A 359 9.80 29.08 30.60
N ALA A 360 9.27 29.85 29.64
CA ALA A 360 7.86 29.92 29.32
C ALA A 360 7.68 29.79 27.79
N PRO A 361 6.50 29.31 27.32
CA PRO A 361 6.20 29.25 25.90
C PRO A 361 6.26 30.63 25.26
N VAL A 362 6.92 30.73 24.12
CA VAL A 362 7.02 31.96 23.31
C VAL A 362 6.15 31.80 22.07
N MET A 363 5.43 32.84 21.70
CA MET A 363 4.64 32.82 20.47
C MET A 363 5.60 32.67 19.27
N PRO A 364 5.45 31.64 18.43
CA PRO A 364 6.30 31.50 17.26
C PRO A 364 6.09 32.69 16.31
N PRO A 365 7.12 33.12 15.57
CA PRO A 365 6.98 34.16 14.56
C PRO A 365 5.90 33.74 13.55
N ALA A 366 5.11 34.69 13.06
CA ALA A 366 4.11 34.42 12.04
C ALA A 366 4.80 33.78 10.82
N ALA A 367 4.27 32.64 10.36
CA ALA A 367 4.77 31.98 9.16
C ALA A 367 4.65 32.98 7.99
N GLN A 368 5.79 33.27 7.34
CA GLN A 368 5.83 34.07 6.11
C GLN A 368 5.42 33.22 4.91
#